data_AF-A0A1C3ZN36-F1
#
_entry.id   AF-A0A1C3ZN36-F1
#
_cell.length_a   1.000
_cell.length_b   1.000
_cell.length_c   1.000
_cell.angle_alpha   90.00
_cell.angle_beta   90.00
_cell.angle_gamma   90.00
#
_symmetry.space_group_name_H-M   'P 1'
#
loop_
_entity.id
_entity.type
_entity.pdbx_description
1 polymer ?
#
loop_
_entity_poly.entity_id
_entity_poly.type
_entity_poly.pdbx_seq_one_letter_code
_entity_poly.pdbx_strand_id
1 'polypeptide(L)' 'MDLSVKSEANVEYMVEAIKEKLRMVNAGAMRAASFNAEMYEDLRDIYEHVMKRETFSISEMQAITEELGTLIKK' A
#
# COMPACT_ATOMS: atom_id res chain seq x y z
N MET A 1 9.70 0.28 13.95
CA MET A 1 9.84 1.02 12.68
C MET A 1 9.08 2.32 12.84
N ASP A 2 9.64 3.46 12.41
CA ASP A 2 8.97 4.77 12.50
C ASP A 2 8.50 5.18 11.09
N LEU A 3 7.20 5.03 10.83
CA LEU A 3 6.60 5.31 9.52
C LEU A 3 6.43 6.81 9.23
N SER A 4 6.73 7.70 10.19
CA SER A 4 6.77 9.14 9.93
C SER A 4 8.00 9.58 9.13
N VAL A 5 9.03 8.73 9.06
CA VAL A 5 10.26 8.99 8.31
C VAL A 5 10.13 8.46 6.90
N LYS A 6 10.28 9.32 5.89
CA LYS A 6 10.27 8.88 4.48
C LYS A 6 11.54 8.06 4.18
N SER A 7 11.37 6.75 4.00
CA SER A 7 12.46 5.84 3.66
C SER A 7 11.98 4.69 2.78
N GLU A 8 12.85 4.17 1.94
CA GLU A 8 12.56 3.02 1.06
C GLU A 8 12.16 1.79 1.88
N ALA A 9 12.82 1.55 3.02
CA ALA A 9 12.46 0.45 3.93
C ALA A 9 11.04 0.57 4.48
N ASN A 10 10.58 1.79 4.78
CA ASN A 10 9.20 2.01 5.24
C ASN A 10 8.20 1.84 4.09
N VAL A 11 8.53 2.26 2.86
CA VAL A 11 7.70 1.99 1.69
C VAL A 11 7.55 0.49 1.47
N GLU A 12 8.66 -0.25 1.48
CA GLU A 12 8.66 -1.71 1.33
C GLU A 12 7.81 -2.38 2.41
N TYR A 13 7.99 -1.98 3.66
CA TYR A 13 7.19 -2.49 4.77
C TYR A 13 5.69 -2.25 4.57
N MET A 14 5.28 -1.02 4.20
CA MET A 14 3.87 -0.70 3.99
C MET A 14 3.26 -1.49 2.83
N VAL A 15 3.98 -1.59 1.71
CA VAL A 15 3.54 -2.32 0.52
C VAL A 15 3.37 -3.82 0.83
N GLU A 16 4.34 -4.46 1.48
CA GLU A 16 4.23 -5.88 1.82
C GLU A 16 3.11 -6.16 2.82
N ALA A 17 2.95 -5.30 3.83
CA ALA A 17 1.88 -5.44 4.80
C ALA A 17 0.49 -5.30 4.14
N ILE A 18 0.31 -4.34 3.23
CA ILE A 18 -0.93 -4.21 2.46
C ILE A 18 -1.19 -5.46 1.61
N LYS A 19 -0.17 -5.94 0.89
CA LYS A 19 -0.27 -7.15 0.05
C LYS A 19 -0.70 -8.36 0.85
N GLU A 20 -0.11 -8.56 2.02
CA GLU A 20 -0.45 -9.66 2.92
C GLU A 20 -1.90 -9.53 3.40
N LYS A 21 -2.27 -8.34 3.89
CA LYS A 21 -3.61 -8.08 4.44
C LYS A 21 -4.72 -8.27 3.40
N LEU A 22 -4.48 -7.85 2.15
CA LEU A 22 -5.41 -7.97 1.03
C LEU A 22 -5.23 -9.28 0.22
N ARG A 23 -4.32 -10.17 0.65
CA ARG A 23 -4.01 -11.45 -0.02
C ARG A 23 -3.68 -11.30 -1.51
N MET A 24 -2.90 -10.28 -1.85
CA MET A 24 -2.61 -9.92 -3.24
C MET A 24 -1.46 -10.73 -3.84
N VAL A 25 -1.78 -11.95 -4.27
CA VAL A 25 -0.80 -12.95 -4.77
C VAL A 25 -0.11 -12.51 -6.08
N ASN A 26 -0.77 -11.68 -6.90
CA ASN A 26 -0.29 -11.27 -8.23
C ASN A 26 0.03 -9.76 -8.34
N ALA A 27 0.45 -9.14 -7.25
CA ALA A 27 0.74 -7.70 -7.22
C ALA A 27 2.18 -7.36 -7.63
N GLY A 28 2.64 -7.87 -8.78
CA GLY A 28 4.02 -7.68 -9.23
C GLY A 28 4.41 -6.20 -9.48
N ALA A 29 3.43 -5.36 -9.78
CA ALA A 29 3.63 -3.91 -9.95
C ALA A 29 3.70 -3.14 -8.61
N MET A 30 3.25 -3.73 -7.50
CA MET A 30 3.32 -3.10 -6.18
C MET A 30 4.63 -3.49 -5.51
N ARG A 31 5.70 -2.77 -5.87
CA ARG A 31 7.02 -2.88 -5.24
C ARG A 31 7.45 -1.51 -4.74
N ALA A 32 8.33 -1.47 -3.74
CA ALA A 32 8.80 -0.21 -3.17
C ALA A 32 9.37 0.75 -4.23
N ALA A 33 10.12 0.22 -5.19
CA ALA A 33 10.69 0.98 -6.31
C ALA A 33 9.65 1.65 -7.24
N SER A 34 8.36 1.30 -7.13
CA SER A 34 7.26 1.92 -7.86
C SER A 34 6.67 3.14 -7.16
N PHE A 35 7.17 3.49 -5.98
CA PHE A 35 6.72 4.65 -5.20
C PHE A 35 7.85 5.66 -5.06
N ASN A 36 7.54 6.93 -5.30
CA ASN A 36 8.45 8.05 -5.07
C ASN A 36 8.14 8.77 -3.74
N ALA A 37 8.96 9.76 -3.37
CA ALA A 37 8.85 10.46 -2.09
C ALA A 37 7.56 11.29 -1.92
N GLU A 38 6.95 11.70 -3.03
CA GLU A 38 5.68 12.46 -3.04
C GLU A 38 4.49 11.56 -2.71
N MET A 39 4.58 10.28 -3.09
CA MET A 39 3.55 9.26 -2.88
C MET A 39 3.57 8.67 -1.47
N TYR A 40 4.59 8.99 -0.66
CA TYR A 40 4.79 8.36 0.64
C TYR A 40 3.62 8.61 1.59
N GLU A 41 3.10 9.84 1.65
CA GLU A 41 1.97 10.17 2.53
C GLU A 41 0.69 9.46 2.06
N ASP A 42 0.38 9.50 0.76
CA ASP A 42 -0.76 8.78 0.18
C ASP A 42 -0.68 7.27 0.47
N LEU A 43 0.50 6.66 0.29
CA LEU A 43 0.72 5.24 0.60
C LEU A 43 0.52 4.95 2.09
N ARG A 44 1.00 5.84 2.96
CA ARG A 44 0.86 5.70 4.41
C ARG A 44 -0.60 5.80 4.84
N ASP A 45 -1.37 6.72 4.25
CA ASP A 45 -2.80 6.85 4.54
C ASP A 45 -3.56 5.58 4.15
N ILE A 46 -3.28 5.01 2.97
CA ILE A 46 -3.84 3.72 2.54
C ILE A 46 -3.41 2.61 3.51
N TYR A 47 -2.14 2.55 3.88
CA TYR A 47 -1.63 1.58 4.85
C TYR A 47 -2.39 1.66 6.18
N GLU A 48 -2.52 2.85 6.76
CA GLU A 48 -3.21 3.05 8.03
C GLU A 48 -4.69 2.66 7.92
N HIS A 49 -5.35 2.98 6.81
CA HIS A 49 -6.73 2.57 6.54
C HIS A 49 -6.87 1.04 6.48
N VAL A 50 -5.95 0.39 5.76
CA VAL A 50 -5.96 -1.07 5.57
C VAL A 50 -5.72 -1.80 6.90
N MET A 51 -4.77 -1.31 7.71
CA MET A 51 -4.38 -1.94 8.97
C MET A 51 -5.42 -1.78 10.08
N LYS A 52 -6.23 -0.71 10.05
CA LYS A 52 -7.32 -0.48 11.02
C LYS A 52 -8.49 -1.45 10.88
N ARG A 53 -8.56 -2.22 9.79
CA ARG A 53 -9.69 -3.12 9.50
C ARG A 53 -9.29 -4.58 9.65
N GLU A 54 -10.21 -5.38 10.17
CA GLU A 54 -9.98 -6.82 10.36
C GLU A 54 -10.20 -7.61 9.06
N THR A 55 -11.29 -7.30 8.35
CA THR A 55 -11.74 -8.00 7.14
C THR A 55 -12.17 -7.02 6.07
N PHE A 56 -12.09 -7.44 4.81
CA PHE A 56 -12.55 -6.69 3.65
C PHE A 56 -13.47 -7.56 2.79
N SER A 57 -14.53 -6.95 2.27
CA SER A 57 -15.29 -7.52 1.17
C SER A 57 -14.49 -7.52 -0.14
N ILE A 58 -14.94 -8.30 -1.13
CA ILE A 58 -14.27 -8.38 -2.44
C ILE A 58 -14.22 -7.01 -3.12
N SER A 59 -15.32 -6.24 -3.07
CA SER A 59 -15.40 -4.91 -3.68
C SER A 59 -14.45 -3.92 -3.01
N GLU A 60 -14.27 -3.99 -1.69
CA GLU A 60 -13.32 -3.13 -0.99
C GLU A 60 -11.87 -3.48 -1.34
N MET A 61 -11.54 -4.78 -1.41
CA MET A 61 -10.21 -5.20 -1.85
C MET A 61 -9.91 -4.72 -3.27
N GLN A 62 -10.90 -4.76 -4.17
CA GLN A 62 -10.77 -4.24 -5.54
C GLN A 62 -10.56 -2.73 -5.55
N ALA A 63 -11.37 -1.96 -4.82
CA ALA A 63 -11.25 -0.51 -4.75
C ALA A 63 -9.87 -0.06 -4.24
N ILE A 64 -9.37 -0.69 -3.17
CA ILE A 64 -8.04 -0.37 -2.61
C ILE A 64 -6.94 -0.75 -3.62
N THR A 65 -7.08 -1.87 -4.32
CA THR A 65 -6.14 -2.29 -5.36
C THR A 65 -6.08 -1.27 -6.50
N GLU A 66 -7.23 -0.75 -6.93
CA GLU A 66 -7.33 0.28 -7.99
C GLU A 66 -6.73 1.62 -7.54
N GLU A 67 -6.96 2.01 -6.29
CA GLU A 67 -6.36 3.20 -5.69
C GLU A 67 -4.83 3.11 -5.66
N LEU A 68 -4.27 1.99 -5.19
CA LEU A 68 -2.82 1.72 -5.21
C LEU A 68 -2.27 1.71 -6.63
N GLY A 69 -2.99 1.10 -7.58
CA GLY A 69 -2.60 1.10 -8.99
C GLY A 69 -2.64 2.49 -9.64
N THR A 70 -3.52 3.38 -9.16
CA THR A 70 -3.60 4.78 -9.59
C THR A 70 -2.46 5.59 -9.00
N LEU A 71 -2.13 5.35 -7.73
CA LEU A 71 -1.00 5.95 -7.06
C LEU A 71 0.29 5.67 -7.84
N ILE A 72 0.58 4.40 -8.16
CA ILE A 72 1.78 3.97 -8.93
C ILE A 72 1.92 4.65 -10.31
N LYS A 73 0.81 5.12 -10.90
CA LYS A 73 0.80 5.78 -12.21
C LYS A 73 0.98 7.30 -12.15
N LYS A 74 0.91 7.90 -10.96
CA LYS A 74 1.20 9.33 -10.77
C LYS A 74 2.70 9.58 -10.96
#